data_AF-A0A4U8YHU0-F1
#
_entry.id   AF-A0A4U8YHU0-F1
#
_cell.length_a   1.000
_cell.length_b   1.000
_cell.length_c   1.000
_cell.angle_alpha   90.00
_cell.angle_beta   90.00
_cell.angle_gamma   90.00
#
_symmetry.space_group_name_H-M   'P 1'
#
loop_
_entity.id
_entity.type
_entity.pdbx_description
1 polymer ?
#
loop_
_entity_poly.entity_id
_entity_poly.type
_entity_poly.pdbx_seq_one_letter_code
_entity_poly.pdbx_strand_id
1 'polypeptide(L)'
;MGRNTMTQYQIINLSDLFGQTAKLADLDRYITEAARMAGDGNDVVLTGPGPVWLYLAIAHGLHGRARSLTYRSPVTGDVVIFDHNPF
;
A
#
# COMPACT_ATOMS: atom_id res chain seq x y z
N MET A 1 6.27 28.46 -8.93
CA MET A 1 6.68 27.29 -9.74
C MET A 1 6.09 26.05 -9.08
N GLY A 2 4.91 25.62 -9.52
CA GLY A 2 4.29 24.39 -9.00
C GLY A 2 5.10 23.20 -9.48
N ARG A 3 5.56 22.34 -8.54
CA ARG A 3 6.12 21.04 -8.93
C ARG A 3 4.98 20.27 -9.58
N ASN A 4 5.12 19.95 -10.86
CA ASN A 4 4.29 18.97 -11.52
C ASN A 4 4.71 17.60 -10.96
N THR A 5 4.17 17.21 -9.80
CA THR A 5 4.37 15.87 -9.27
C THR A 5 3.57 14.93 -10.15
N MET A 6 4.23 14.33 -11.15
CA MET A 6 3.63 13.20 -11.87
C MET A 6 3.28 12.14 -10.83
N THR A 7 2.00 11.85 -10.67
CA THR A 7 1.54 10.75 -9.84
C THR A 7 2.25 9.49 -10.31
N GLN A 8 2.99 8.85 -9.41
CA GLN A 8 3.67 7.61 -9.70
C GLN A 8 2.80 6.43 -9.28
N TYR A 9 3.02 5.32 -9.96
CA TYR A 9 2.38 4.06 -9.68
C TYR A 9 3.35 3.19 -8.87
N GLN A 10 2.99 2.85 -7.64
CA GLN A 10 3.85 2.08 -6.73
C GLN A 10 3.25 0.72 -6.42
N ILE A 11 4.04 -0.34 -6.60
CA ILE A 11 3.64 -1.70 -6.24
C ILE A 11 4.40 -2.09 -4.99
N ILE A 12 3.66 -2.48 -3.95
CA ILE A 12 4.19 -2.98 -2.69
C ILE A 12 3.79 -4.45 -2.56
N ASN A 13 4.78 -5.33 -2.65
CA ASN A 13 4.59 -6.73 -2.33
C ASN A 13 4.75 -6.92 -0.82
N LEU A 14 3.71 -7.41 -0.15
CA LEU A 14 3.71 -7.55 1.31
C LEU A 14 4.80 -8.51 1.81
N SER A 15 5.17 -9.53 1.03
CA SER A 15 6.21 -10.46 1.42
C SER A 15 7.57 -9.81 1.62
N ASP A 16 7.78 -8.62 1.05
CA ASP A 16 9.06 -7.92 1.14
C ASP A 16 9.19 -7.14 2.45
N LEU A 17 8.09 -6.97 3.20
CA LEU A 17 8.05 -6.23 4.46
C LEU A 17 8.48 -7.07 5.67
N PHE A 18 8.40 -8.40 5.56
CA PHE A 18 8.70 -9.36 6.62
C PHE A 18 9.56 -10.53 6.10
N GLY A 19 10.10 -11.33 7.02
CA GLY A 19 10.83 -12.55 6.65
C GLY A 19 9.87 -13.68 6.27
N GLN A 20 10.02 -14.84 6.91
CA GLN A 20 9.11 -15.98 6.65
C GLN A 20 7.70 -15.76 7.22
N THR A 21 7.58 -15.02 8.33
CA THR A 21 6.30 -14.82 9.03
C THR A 21 6.21 -13.40 9.55
N ALA A 22 5.14 -12.70 9.22
CA ALA A 22 4.84 -11.39 9.77
C ALA A 22 4.52 -11.49 11.26
N LYS A 23 5.04 -10.55 12.06
CA LYS A 23 4.86 -10.52 13.50
C LYS A 23 4.09 -9.26 13.90
N LEU A 24 3.04 -9.40 14.72
CA LEU A 24 2.29 -8.24 15.22
C LEU A 24 3.18 -7.24 15.99
N ALA A 25 4.23 -7.73 16.66
CA ALA A 25 5.19 -6.86 17.36
C ALA A 25 5.97 -5.90 16.43
N ASP A 26 6.02 -6.20 15.13
CA ASP A 26 6.70 -5.39 14.12
C ASP A 26 5.71 -4.50 13.33
N LEU A 27 4.43 -4.43 13.73
CA LEU A 27 3.37 -3.80 12.95
C LEU A 27 3.72 -2.36 12.54
N ASP A 28 4.19 -1.55 13.49
CA ASP A 28 4.56 -0.15 13.23
C ASP A 28 5.70 -0.04 12.21
N ARG A 29 6.65 -0.98 12.24
CA ARG A 29 7.74 -1.05 11.27
C ARG A 29 7.20 -1.35 9.87
N TYR A 30 6.27 -2.30 9.74
CA TYR A 30 5.68 -2.63 8.43
C TYR A 30 4.90 -1.44 7.85
N ILE A 31 4.09 -0.76 8.67
CA ILE A 31 3.32 0.43 8.24
C ILE A 31 4.28 1.55 7.81
N THR A 32 5.32 1.80 8.62
CA THR A 32 6.32 2.84 8.31
C THR A 32 7.02 2.56 6.99
N GLU A 33 7.46 1.32 6.76
CA GLU A 33 8.13 0.95 5.53
C GLU A 33 7.20 0.98 4.31
N ALA A 34 5.98 0.45 4.44
CA ALA A 34 4.97 0.53 3.38
C ALA A 34 4.66 1.98 3.02
N ALA A 35 4.57 2.89 4.00
CA ALA A 35 4.34 4.30 3.73
C ALA A 35 5.55 4.99 3.08
N ARG A 36 6.78 4.60 3.44
CA ARG A 36 7.99 5.05 2.76
C ARG A 36 8.02 4.61 1.29
N MET A 37 7.62 3.37 1.01
CA MET A 37 7.52 2.81 -0.35
C MET A 37 6.41 3.47 -1.17
N ALA A 38 5.26 3.74 -0.54
CA ALA A 38 4.13 4.41 -1.19
C ALA A 38 4.48 5.83 -1.63
N GLY A 39 5.18 6.59 -0.78
CA GLY A 39 5.34 8.03 -0.95
C GLY A 39 4.01 8.79 -0.84
N ASP A 40 4.04 10.09 -1.10
CA ASP A 40 2.89 10.96 -0.93
C ASP A 40 2.19 11.24 -2.27
N GLY A 41 0.87 11.04 -2.32
CA GLY A 41 0.02 11.36 -3.49
C GLY A 41 0.14 10.39 -4.67
N ASN A 42 0.72 9.21 -4.45
CA ASN A 42 0.88 8.18 -5.48
C ASN A 42 -0.33 7.23 -5.53
N ASP A 43 -0.50 6.55 -6.67
CA ASP A 43 -1.40 5.40 -6.76
C ASP A 43 -0.65 4.16 -6.30
N VAL A 44 -1.21 3.40 -5.36
CA VAL A 44 -0.52 2.29 -4.72
C VAL A 44 -1.26 0.99 -4.98
N VAL A 45 -0.50 -0.07 -5.25
CA VAL A 45 -1.00 -1.45 -5.31
C VAL A 45 -0.36 -2.29 -4.22
N LEU A 46 -1.19 -2.90 -3.37
CA LEU A 46 -0.76 -3.95 -2.45
C LEU A 46 -0.96 -5.32 -3.10
N THR A 47 0.05 -6.16 -3.03
CA THR A 47 0.00 -7.51 -3.61
C THR A 47 0.87 -8.51 -2.84
N GLY A 48 0.82 -9.77 -3.26
CA GLY A 48 1.65 -10.85 -2.75
C GLY A 48 1.15 -11.52 -1.45
N PRO A 49 1.87 -12.52 -0.96
CA PRO A 49 1.43 -13.28 0.20
C PRO A 49 1.63 -12.47 1.49
N GLY A 50 0.63 -12.53 2.37
CA GLY A 50 0.67 -11.86 3.66
C GLY A 50 -0.60 -12.14 4.45
N PRO A 51 -0.58 -12.00 5.79
CA PRO A 51 -1.77 -12.17 6.58
C PRO A 51 -2.76 -11.02 6.34
N VAL A 52 -4.05 -11.31 6.40
CA VAL A 52 -5.13 -10.33 6.18
C VAL A 52 -5.00 -9.11 7.09
N TRP A 53 -4.61 -9.30 8.36
CA TRP A 53 -4.45 -8.19 9.30
C TRP A 53 -3.37 -7.19 8.86
N LEU A 54 -2.33 -7.64 8.15
CA LEU A 54 -1.26 -6.76 7.67
C LEU A 54 -1.74 -5.91 6.50
N TYR A 55 -2.50 -6.51 5.59
CA TYR A 55 -3.19 -5.78 4.52
C TYR A 55 -4.09 -4.68 5.08
N LEU A 56 -4.93 -5.01 6.08
CA LEU A 56 -5.85 -4.05 6.69
C LEU A 56 -5.12 -2.89 7.36
N ALA A 57 -4.07 -3.19 8.13
CA ALA A 57 -3.31 -2.17 8.85
C ALA A 57 -2.53 -1.24 7.90
N ILE A 58 -1.89 -1.79 6.86
CA ILE A 58 -1.21 -0.99 5.84
C ILE A 58 -2.22 -0.15 5.08
N ALA A 59 -3.34 -0.72 4.64
CA ALA A 59 -4.37 0.03 3.91
C ALA A 59 -4.88 1.22 4.73
N HIS A 60 -5.13 1.02 6.03
CA HIS A 60 -5.50 2.12 6.93
C HIS A 60 -4.39 3.17 7.05
N GLY A 61 -3.14 2.75 7.26
CA GLY A 61 -1.98 3.66 7.38
C GLY A 61 -1.70 4.47 6.11
N LEU A 62 -2.11 3.98 4.93
CA LEU A 62 -1.94 4.65 3.65
C LEU A 62 -3.13 5.55 3.24
N HIS A 63 -4.30 5.43 3.88
CA HIS A 63 -5.53 6.14 3.45
C HIS A 63 -5.41 7.67 3.40
N GLY A 64 -4.55 8.26 4.24
CA GLY A 64 -4.27 9.71 4.23
C GLY A 64 -3.01 10.10 3.46
N ARG A 65 -2.34 9.17 2.76
CA ARG A 65 -1.04 9.39 2.11
C ARG A 65 -1.08 9.08 0.61
N ALA A 66 -1.64 7.93 0.24
CA ALA A 66 -1.81 7.55 -1.16
C ALA A 66 -3.02 8.28 -1.77
N ARG A 67 -2.96 8.55 -3.07
CA ARG A 67 -4.10 9.06 -3.84
C ARG A 67 -5.18 7.99 -4.01
N SER A 68 -4.75 6.78 -4.35
CA SER A 68 -5.59 5.60 -4.48
C SER A 68 -4.85 4.37 -3.98
N LEU A 69 -5.60 3.34 -3.56
CA LEU A 69 -5.05 2.07 -3.13
C LEU A 69 -5.86 0.92 -3.74
N THR A 70 -5.15 0.01 -4.40
CA THR A 70 -5.72 -1.19 -5.00
C THR A 70 -5.09 -2.43 -4.38
N TYR A 71 -5.91 -3.42 -4.06
CA TYR A 71 -5.46 -4.77 -3.78
C TYR A 71 -5.40 -5.56 -5.09
N ARG A 72 -4.26 -6.20 -5.38
CA ARG A 72 -4.09 -7.05 -6.55
C ARG A 72 -3.83 -8.49 -6.14
N SER A 73 -4.68 -9.41 -6.60
CA SER A 73 -4.51 -10.85 -6.42
C SER A 73 -4.62 -11.61 -7.75
N PRO A 74 -3.96 -12.78 -7.88
CA PRO A 74 -4.09 -13.61 -9.07
C PRO A 74 -5.49 -14.20 -9.26
N VAL A 75 -6.35 -14.17 -8.24
CA VAL A 75 -7.70 -14.75 -8.28
C VAL A 75 -8.75 -13.71 -8.66
N THR A 76 -8.68 -12.54 -8.04
CA THR A 76 -9.68 -11.47 -8.21
C THR A 76 -9.28 -10.40 -9.21
N GLY A 77 -8.00 -10.36 -9.60
CA GLY A 77 -7.43 -9.19 -10.26
C GLY A 77 -7.37 -8.00 -9.30
N ASP A 78 -7.60 -6.80 -9.85
CA ASP A 78 -7.54 -5.54 -9.13
C ASP A 78 -8.86 -5.23 -8.43
N VAL A 79 -8.78 -4.95 -7.13
CA VAL A 79 -9.90 -4.50 -6.30
C VAL A 79 -9.51 -3.16 -5.67
N VAL A 80 -10.21 -2.10 -6.03
CA VAL A 80 -10.01 -0.77 -5.44
C VAL A 80 -10.43 -0.82 -3.97
N ILE A 81 -9.51 -0.46 -3.07
CA ILE A 81 -9.79 -0.28 -1.64
C ILE A 81 -10.30 1.13 -1.39
N PHE A 82 -9.63 2.13 -1.94
CA PHE A 82 -10.08 3.51 -1.95
C PHE A 82 -9.51 4.27 -3.15
N ASP A 83 -10.21 5.31 -3.56
CA ASP A 83 -9.77 6.24 -4.60
C ASP A 83 -10.23 7.66 -4.26
N HIS A 84 -9.28 8.57 -4.09
CA HIS A 84 -9.53 10.00 -3.85
C HIS A 84 -9.32 10.83 -5.11
N ASN A 85 -9.22 10.22 -6.29
CA ASN A 85 -9.26 10.94 -7.56
C ASN A 85 -10.71 11.45 -7.82
N PRO A 86 -10.94 12.77 -7.91
CA PRO A 86 -12.28 13.32 -8.09
C PRO A 86 -12.74 13.38 -9.57
N PHE A 87 -11.95 12.83 -10.52
CA PHE A 87 -12.19 12.91 -11.97
C PHE A 87 -12.28 11.54 -12.63
#